data_AF-X4Z7A8-F1
#
_entry.id   AF-X4Z7A8-F1
#
_cell.length_a   1.000
_cell.length_b   1.000
_cell.length_c   1.000
_cell.angle_alpha   90.00
_cell.angle_beta   90.00
_cell.angle_gamma   90.00
#
_symmetry.space_group_name_H-M   'P 1'
#
loop_
_entity.id
_entity.type
_entity.pdbx_description
1 polymer ?
#
loop_
_entity_poly.entity_id
_entity_poly.type
_entity_poly.pdbx_seq_one_letter_code
_entity_poly.pdbx_strand_id
1 'polypeptide(L)'
;MVNNDNVTLFVVLDTSGSMSEMGKLATAANMLAYVRACVRMRQGLFPFDRLTLLLWNDETRVMALDPDEAPPVLTGVGSNSLTGLTEMLQRIVPDEAGKSRLLLLSDGNFSADELRGFKNWLIKRKRYDVRAVAVGMDADTAALKALTPGGRVYAAAEIGNALKRWPLQEEAAKPPRRLSDLSRIAPSERVSEWA
;
A
#
# COMPACT_ATOMS: atom_id res chain seq x y z
N MET A 1 6.06 26.90 -2.16
CA MET A 1 5.57 26.15 -0.97
C MET A 1 4.89 24.90 -1.49
N VAL A 2 5.44 23.71 -1.22
CA VAL A 2 4.87 22.45 -1.72
C VAL A 2 3.77 21.99 -0.76
N ASN A 3 2.58 21.71 -1.29
CA ASN A 3 1.45 21.18 -0.54
C ASN A 3 1.89 19.94 0.27
N ASN A 4 1.78 20.06 1.59
CA ASN A 4 2.25 19.07 2.55
C ASN A 4 1.10 18.10 2.86
N ASP A 5 0.62 17.37 1.85
CA ASP A 5 -0.31 16.28 2.08
C ASP A 5 0.48 15.12 2.68
N ASN A 6 0.45 14.99 4.02
CA ASN A 6 1.07 13.88 4.76
C ASN A 6 0.55 12.55 4.21
N VAL A 7 1.31 11.88 3.34
CA VAL A 7 0.83 10.64 2.74
C VAL A 7 1.10 9.48 3.67
N THR A 8 0.03 8.78 4.05
CA THR A 8 0.10 7.59 4.90
C THR A 8 0.23 6.32 4.05
N LEU A 9 1.18 5.46 4.41
CA LEU A 9 1.23 4.09 3.93
C LEU A 9 0.58 3.17 4.97
N PHE A 10 -0.46 2.46 4.54
CA PHE A 10 -1.05 1.37 5.30
C PHE A 10 -0.31 0.08 4.94
N VAL A 11 0.41 -0.49 5.90
CA VAL A 11 1.03 -1.81 5.76
C VAL A 11 0.04 -2.82 6.31
N VAL A 12 -0.53 -3.66 5.45
CA VAL A 12 -1.43 -4.74 5.84
C VAL A 12 -0.61 -6.02 5.91
N LEU A 13 -0.45 -6.57 7.10
CA LEU A 13 0.35 -7.78 7.34
C LEU A 13 -0.60 -8.92 7.70
N ASP A 14 -0.62 -9.95 6.85
CA ASP A 14 -1.34 -11.19 7.10
C ASP A 14 -0.71 -11.94 8.29
N THR A 15 -1.54 -12.22 9.27
CA THR A 15 -1.23 -12.95 10.51
C THR A 15 -2.15 -14.15 10.68
N SER A 16 -2.70 -14.68 9.59
CA SER A 16 -3.46 -15.93 9.59
C SER A 16 -2.58 -17.14 9.92
N GLY A 17 -3.22 -18.28 10.18
CA GLY A 17 -2.54 -19.52 10.51
C GLY A 17 -1.54 -19.99 9.46
N SER A 18 -1.80 -19.80 8.17
CA SER A 18 -0.88 -20.22 7.09
C SER A 18 0.45 -19.46 7.11
N MET A 19 0.47 -18.27 7.72
CA MET A 19 1.69 -17.48 7.91
C MET A 19 2.61 -18.05 8.99
N SER A 20 2.12 -18.93 9.88
CA SER A 20 2.96 -19.62 10.88
C SER A 20 3.91 -20.66 10.27
N GLU A 21 3.74 -20.99 9.00
CA GLU A 21 4.53 -22.00 8.30
C GLU A 21 5.78 -21.41 7.63
N MET A 22 6.79 -22.25 7.44
CA MET A 22 7.97 -22.00 6.60
C MET A 22 8.71 -20.66 6.86
N GLY A 23 8.61 -20.10 8.07
CA GLY A 23 9.25 -18.83 8.42
C GLY A 23 8.64 -17.61 7.70
N LYS A 24 7.40 -17.70 7.19
CA LYS A 24 6.70 -16.58 6.53
C LYS A 24 6.58 -15.37 7.45
N LEU A 25 6.18 -15.53 8.71
CA LEU A 25 6.13 -14.44 9.69
C LEU A 25 7.49 -13.79 9.95
N ALA A 26 8.57 -14.56 10.02
CA ALA A 26 9.92 -14.00 10.17
C ALA A 26 10.30 -13.16 8.93
N THR A 27 9.95 -13.64 7.75
CA THR A 27 10.14 -12.90 6.49
C THR A 27 9.30 -11.61 6.49
N ALA A 28 8.04 -11.67 6.89
CA ALA A 28 7.16 -10.52 7.02
C ALA A 28 7.68 -9.50 8.04
N ALA A 29 8.18 -9.95 9.19
CA ALA A 29 8.79 -9.10 10.20
C ALA A 29 10.04 -8.37 9.67
N ASN A 30 10.89 -9.06 8.91
CA ASN A 30 12.06 -8.45 8.27
C ASN A 30 11.66 -7.39 7.24
N MET A 31 10.63 -7.66 6.43
CA MET A 31 10.07 -6.66 5.49
C MET A 31 9.47 -5.47 6.24
N LEU A 32 8.75 -5.69 7.33
CA LEU A 32 8.20 -4.63 8.17
C LEU A 32 9.33 -3.75 8.74
N ALA A 33 10.40 -4.36 9.26
CA ALA A 33 11.57 -3.64 9.74
C ALA A 33 12.24 -2.80 8.63
N TYR A 34 12.34 -3.36 7.43
CA TYR A 34 12.83 -2.63 6.25
C TYR A 34 11.96 -1.41 5.92
N VAL A 35 10.63 -1.58 5.85
CA VAL A 35 9.68 -0.48 5.58
C VAL A 35 9.82 0.62 6.63
N ARG A 36 9.93 0.26 7.92
CA ARG A 36 10.14 1.22 9.02
C ARG A 36 11.43 2.00 8.84
N ALA A 37 12.53 1.31 8.55
CA ALA A 37 13.82 1.95 8.34
C ALA A 37 13.78 2.94 7.16
N CYS A 38 13.11 2.56 6.06
CA CYS A 38 12.95 3.43 4.89
C CYS A 38 12.22 4.74 5.22
N VAL A 39 11.12 4.67 5.99
CA VAL A 39 10.37 5.86 6.41
C VAL A 39 11.15 6.69 7.42
N ARG A 40 11.80 6.05 8.41
CA ARG A 40 12.63 6.74 9.41
C ARG A 40 13.74 7.57 8.78
N MET A 41 14.44 6.98 7.82
CA MET A 41 15.56 7.65 7.14
C MET A 41 15.11 8.78 6.21
N ARG A 42 13.79 8.96 5.98
CA ARG A 42 13.22 9.91 5.02
C ARG A 42 14.00 9.95 3.71
N GLN A 43 14.41 8.79 3.22
CA GLN A 43 15.08 8.73 1.94
C GLN A 43 14.05 9.23 0.92
N GLY A 44 14.28 10.40 0.31
CA GLY A 44 13.37 11.05 -0.65
C GLY A 44 12.97 10.22 -1.88
N LEU A 45 13.34 8.93 -1.87
CA LEU A 45 12.87 7.84 -2.70
C LEU A 45 11.44 7.40 -2.39
N PHE A 46 10.94 7.65 -1.17
CA PHE A 46 9.64 7.17 -0.72
C PHE A 46 8.66 8.32 -0.46
N PRO A 47 7.47 8.30 -1.08
CA PRO A 47 6.53 9.41 -1.03
C PRO A 47 5.63 9.38 0.22
N PHE A 48 6.09 8.85 1.36
CA PHE A 48 5.26 8.62 2.55
C PHE A 48 5.89 9.21 3.80
N ASP A 49 5.05 9.84 4.64
CA ASP A 49 5.50 10.49 5.87
C ASP A 49 4.98 9.77 7.13
N ARG A 50 3.99 8.89 6.96
CA ARG A 50 3.36 8.13 8.05
C ARG A 50 3.20 6.66 7.70
N LEU A 51 3.32 5.82 8.72
CA LEU A 51 3.05 4.39 8.65
C LEU A 51 1.89 4.03 9.57
N THR A 52 1.01 3.17 9.09
CA THR A 52 -0.02 2.52 9.90
C THR A 52 0.01 1.04 9.61
N LEU A 53 0.19 0.22 10.63
CA LEU A 53 0.21 -1.23 10.50
C LEU A 53 -1.18 -1.77 10.78
N LEU A 54 -1.69 -2.60 9.88
CA LEU A 54 -2.86 -3.43 10.09
C LEU A 54 -2.39 -4.88 10.22
N LEU A 55 -2.55 -5.46 11.40
CA LEU A 55 -2.42 -6.90 11.58
C LEU A 55 -3.74 -7.53 11.16
N TRP A 56 -3.67 -8.46 10.21
CA TRP A 56 -4.82 -8.97 9.52
C TRP A 56 -4.95 -10.49 9.69
N ASN A 57 -5.97 -10.92 10.43
CA ASN A 57 -6.43 -12.30 10.51
C ASN A 57 -7.98 -12.29 10.60
N ASP A 58 -8.58 -13.11 11.47
CA ASP A 58 -10.03 -13.13 11.74
C ASP A 58 -10.52 -11.75 12.16
N GLU A 59 -9.70 -11.03 12.94
CA GLU A 59 -9.93 -9.64 13.34
C GLU A 59 -8.80 -8.76 12.81
N THR A 60 -9.14 -7.74 12.02
CA THR A 60 -8.14 -6.73 11.67
C THR A 60 -7.88 -5.83 12.86
N ARG A 61 -6.61 -5.60 13.21
CA ARG A 61 -6.20 -4.71 14.30
C ARG A 61 -5.27 -3.63 13.78
N VAL A 62 -5.49 -2.40 14.21
CA VAL A 62 -4.65 -1.27 13.86
C VAL A 62 -3.61 -1.07 14.93
N MET A 63 -2.36 -0.93 14.52
CA MET A 63 -1.24 -0.64 15.38
C MET A 63 -0.45 0.53 14.81
N ALA A 64 -0.15 1.50 15.65
CA ALA A 64 0.83 2.52 15.31
C ALA A 64 2.19 1.84 15.14
N LEU A 65 2.87 2.14 14.04
CA LEU A 65 4.20 1.62 13.79
C LEU A 65 5.20 2.74 14.02
N ASP A 66 5.56 2.95 15.28
CA ASP A 66 6.61 3.90 15.62
C ASP A 66 7.92 3.42 14.98
N PRO A 67 8.67 4.24 14.23
CA PRO A 67 9.94 3.84 13.62
C PRO A 67 11.07 3.55 14.63
N ASP A 68 10.93 3.93 15.89
CA ASP A 68 11.97 3.81 16.92
C ASP A 68 11.69 2.72 17.97
N GLU A 69 10.49 2.14 17.99
CA GLU A 69 10.15 1.03 18.91
C GLU A 69 10.66 -0.35 18.45
N ALA A 70 10.66 -1.35 19.34
CA ALA A 70 10.91 -2.72 18.92
C ALA A 70 9.83 -3.19 17.91
N PRO A 71 10.17 -4.02 16.90
CA PRO A 71 9.15 -4.63 16.06
C PRO A 71 8.16 -5.46 16.90
N PRO A 72 6.87 -5.49 16.51
CA PRO A 72 5.91 -6.34 17.21
C PRO A 72 6.29 -7.82 17.06
N VAL A 73 6.04 -8.59 18.11
CA VAL A 73 6.08 -10.05 18.01
C VAL A 73 4.86 -10.49 17.21
N LEU A 74 5.10 -11.15 16.09
CA LEU A 74 4.03 -11.62 15.20
C LEU A 74 3.71 -13.09 15.49
N THR A 75 2.41 -13.40 15.56
CA THR A 75 1.89 -14.75 15.75
C THR A 75 0.82 -15.02 14.71
N GLY A 76 0.91 -16.14 14.00
CA GLY A 76 -0.05 -16.52 12.97
C GLY A 76 -1.17 -17.38 13.56
N VAL A 77 -2.38 -16.86 13.55
CA VAL A 77 -3.56 -17.51 14.14
C VAL A 77 -4.80 -17.24 13.30
N GLY A 78 -5.73 -18.18 13.31
CA GLY A 78 -7.02 -18.02 12.65
C GLY A 78 -6.93 -18.07 11.12
N SER A 79 -7.94 -17.52 10.47
CA SER A 79 -7.98 -17.27 9.03
C SER A 79 -7.75 -15.80 8.74
N ASN A 80 -7.59 -15.41 7.48
CA ASN A 80 -7.68 -14.00 7.11
C ASN A 80 -9.12 -13.71 6.66
N SER A 81 -9.61 -12.49 6.88
CA SER A 81 -10.91 -12.07 6.35
C SER A 81 -10.81 -10.79 5.54
N LEU A 82 -11.01 -10.88 4.22
CA LEU A 82 -11.00 -9.69 3.35
C LEU A 82 -12.19 -8.76 3.64
N THR A 83 -13.29 -9.31 4.16
CA THR A 83 -14.43 -8.53 4.64
C THR A 83 -14.03 -7.71 5.86
N GLY A 84 -13.43 -8.33 6.88
CA GLY A 84 -12.95 -7.61 8.07
C GLY A 84 -11.91 -6.53 7.75
N LEU A 85 -11.00 -6.81 6.80
CA LEU A 85 -10.03 -5.82 6.32
C LEU A 85 -10.74 -4.64 5.66
N THR A 86 -11.75 -4.91 4.83
CA THR A 86 -12.53 -3.88 4.13
C THR A 86 -13.23 -2.95 5.11
N GLU A 87 -13.92 -3.52 6.10
CA GLU A 87 -14.64 -2.77 7.14
C GLU A 87 -13.68 -1.90 7.96
N MET A 88 -12.52 -2.46 8.33
CA MET A 88 -11.49 -1.70 9.03
C MET A 88 -11.00 -0.51 8.21
N LEU A 89 -10.64 -0.73 6.95
CA LEU A 89 -10.15 0.33 6.07
C LEU A 89 -11.19 1.45 5.90
N GLN A 90 -12.47 1.10 5.76
CA GLN A 90 -13.56 2.09 5.70
C GLN A 90 -13.68 2.92 6.98
N ARG A 91 -13.44 2.30 8.15
CA ARG A 91 -13.51 2.98 9.44
C ARG A 91 -12.36 3.96 9.66
N ILE A 92 -11.15 3.60 9.23
CA ILE A 92 -9.93 4.37 9.56
C ILE A 92 -9.47 5.29 8.44
N VAL A 93 -9.99 5.15 7.22
CA VAL A 93 -9.66 5.99 6.07
C VAL A 93 -10.85 6.88 5.73
N PRO A 94 -10.87 8.16 6.17
CA PRO A 94 -11.98 9.09 5.93
C PRO A 94 -12.29 9.21 4.45
N ASP A 95 -13.55 9.30 4.05
CA ASP A 95 -13.96 9.35 2.64
C ASP A 95 -13.39 10.56 1.86
N GLU A 96 -13.09 11.63 2.57
CA GLU A 96 -12.47 12.86 2.04
C GLU A 96 -10.94 12.80 1.93
N ALA A 97 -10.30 11.76 2.48
CA ALA A 97 -8.87 11.57 2.34
C ALA A 97 -8.52 11.29 0.86
N GLY A 98 -7.38 11.83 0.41
CA GLY A 98 -6.83 11.58 -0.92
C GLY A 98 -6.49 10.10 -1.19
N LYS A 99 -5.69 9.84 -2.23
CA LYS A 99 -5.30 8.45 -2.55
C LYS A 99 -4.63 7.77 -1.35
N SER A 100 -5.17 6.63 -0.97
CA SER A 100 -4.68 5.80 0.13
C SER A 100 -3.86 4.66 -0.41
N ARG A 101 -2.71 4.41 0.22
CA ARG A 101 -1.70 3.50 -0.28
C ARG A 101 -1.58 2.29 0.63
N LEU A 102 -1.75 1.09 0.06
CA LEU A 102 -1.83 -0.16 0.79
C LEU A 102 -0.75 -1.12 0.31
N LEU A 103 0.15 -1.46 1.20
CA LEU A 103 1.13 -2.52 0.99
C LEU A 103 0.65 -3.79 1.70
N LEU A 104 0.22 -4.78 0.93
CA LEU A 104 -0.23 -6.07 1.44
C LEU A 104 0.95 -7.05 1.50
N LEU A 105 1.21 -7.61 2.68
CA LEU A 105 2.17 -8.70 2.90
C LEU A 105 1.37 -9.96 3.26
N SER A 106 1.23 -10.90 2.34
CA SER A 106 0.43 -12.12 2.53
C SER A 106 0.95 -13.26 1.66
N ASP A 107 0.63 -14.50 2.03
CA ASP A 107 0.83 -15.68 1.20
C ASP A 107 -0.33 -15.91 0.22
N GLY A 108 -1.40 -15.11 0.26
CA GLY A 108 -2.45 -15.14 -0.74
C GLY A 108 -3.56 -16.18 -0.52
N ASN A 109 -3.58 -16.86 0.62
CA ASN A 109 -4.56 -17.91 0.89
C ASN A 109 -5.94 -17.31 1.22
N PHE A 110 -6.77 -17.10 0.20
CA PHE A 110 -8.12 -16.51 0.32
C PHE A 110 -9.19 -17.39 -0.31
N SER A 111 -10.42 -17.30 0.21
CA SER A 111 -11.56 -17.89 -0.48
C SER A 111 -11.92 -17.10 -1.76
N ALA A 112 -12.44 -17.78 -2.78
CA ALA A 112 -12.80 -17.16 -4.05
C ALA A 112 -13.90 -16.09 -3.91
N ASP A 113 -14.84 -16.28 -2.98
CA ASP A 113 -15.93 -15.34 -2.74
C ASP A 113 -15.44 -14.05 -2.05
N GLU A 114 -14.53 -14.17 -1.08
CA GLU A 114 -13.89 -13.01 -0.45
C GLU A 114 -13.04 -12.23 -1.44
N LEU A 115 -12.26 -12.92 -2.27
CA LEU A 115 -11.47 -12.31 -3.34
C LEU A 115 -12.35 -11.49 -4.29
N ARG A 116 -13.50 -12.05 -4.69
CA ARG A 116 -14.49 -11.37 -5.54
C ARG A 116 -15.08 -10.14 -4.83
N GLY A 117 -15.45 -10.27 -3.56
CA GLY A 117 -16.00 -9.19 -2.75
C GLY A 117 -15.04 -8.00 -2.63
N PHE A 118 -13.79 -8.27 -2.22
CA PHE A 118 -12.76 -7.25 -2.06
C PHE A 118 -12.41 -6.56 -3.38
N LYS A 119 -12.28 -7.33 -4.47
CA LYS A 119 -12.02 -6.77 -5.80
C LYS A 119 -13.12 -5.80 -6.23
N ASN A 120 -14.38 -6.18 -6.03
CA ASN A 120 -15.52 -5.32 -6.33
C ASN A 120 -15.49 -4.03 -5.48
N TRP A 121 -15.10 -4.15 -4.21
CA TRP A 121 -14.94 -3.00 -3.33
C TRP A 121 -13.81 -2.06 -3.81
N LEU A 122 -12.64 -2.58 -4.17
CA LEU A 122 -11.53 -1.78 -4.71
C LEU A 122 -11.92 -1.04 -5.99
N ILE A 123 -12.64 -1.70 -6.91
CA ILE A 123 -13.10 -1.08 -8.16
C ILE A 123 -14.04 0.10 -7.88
N LYS A 124 -14.95 -0.05 -6.91
CA LYS A 124 -15.86 1.02 -6.48
C LYS A 124 -15.10 2.15 -5.77
N ARG A 125 -14.02 1.83 -5.05
CA ARG A 125 -13.23 2.77 -4.25
C ARG A 125 -11.86 3.02 -4.91
N LYS A 126 -11.87 3.70 -6.07
CA LYS A 126 -10.69 4.06 -6.89
C LYS A 126 -9.56 4.84 -6.19
N ARG A 127 -9.75 5.20 -4.92
CA ARG A 127 -8.76 5.90 -4.10
C ARG A 127 -7.67 4.97 -3.55
N TYR A 128 -7.93 3.67 -3.49
CA TYR A 128 -6.99 2.70 -2.95
C TYR A 128 -6.03 2.24 -4.03
N ASP A 129 -4.75 2.57 -3.87
CA ASP A 129 -3.66 1.97 -4.63
C ASP A 129 -3.10 0.82 -3.78
N VAL A 130 -3.13 -0.39 -4.32
CA VAL A 130 -2.79 -1.61 -3.58
C VAL A 130 -1.63 -2.28 -4.28
N ARG A 131 -0.56 -2.56 -3.53
CA ARG A 131 0.55 -3.39 -3.97
C ARG A 131 0.68 -4.57 -3.04
N ALA A 132 0.88 -5.75 -3.60
CA ALA A 132 1.07 -6.96 -2.82
C ALA A 132 2.50 -7.46 -2.92
N VAL A 133 3.03 -7.93 -1.81
CA VAL A 133 4.29 -8.65 -1.71
C VAL A 133 3.97 -10.07 -1.28
N ALA A 134 4.35 -11.03 -2.11
CA ALA A 134 4.18 -12.45 -1.82
C ALA A 134 5.11 -12.86 -0.68
N VAL A 135 4.55 -13.48 0.36
CA VAL A 135 5.27 -14.00 1.51
C VAL A 135 5.26 -15.53 1.49
N GLY A 136 6.44 -16.14 1.50
CA GLY A 136 6.58 -17.59 1.34
C GLY A 136 6.79 -17.98 -0.13
N MET A 137 7.40 -19.15 -0.33
CA MET A 137 7.66 -19.69 -1.67
C MET A 137 6.40 -20.31 -2.30
N ASP A 138 5.47 -20.70 -1.44
CA ASP A 138 4.17 -21.32 -1.73
C ASP A 138 3.04 -20.29 -1.89
N ALA A 139 3.36 -19.00 -1.89
CA ALA A 139 2.37 -17.95 -1.97
C ALA A 139 1.50 -18.05 -3.25
N ASP A 140 0.19 -17.92 -3.10
CA ASP A 140 -0.75 -17.81 -4.22
C ASP A 140 -0.65 -16.42 -4.86
N THR A 141 0.31 -16.31 -5.77
CA THR A 141 0.51 -15.08 -6.53
C THR A 141 -0.66 -14.75 -7.44
N ALA A 142 -1.50 -15.71 -7.84
CA ALA A 142 -2.66 -15.44 -8.69
C ALA A 142 -3.76 -14.72 -7.89
N ALA A 143 -4.02 -15.19 -6.67
CA ALA A 143 -4.92 -14.55 -5.73
C ALA A 143 -4.44 -13.14 -5.36
N LEU A 144 -3.14 -12.97 -5.05
CA LEU A 144 -2.56 -11.66 -4.75
C LEU A 144 -2.64 -10.70 -5.95
N LYS A 145 -2.40 -11.18 -7.18
CA LYS A 145 -2.54 -10.36 -8.39
C LYS A 145 -3.96 -9.83 -8.54
N ALA A 146 -4.97 -10.63 -8.22
CA ALA A 146 -6.37 -10.22 -8.30
C ALA A 146 -6.74 -9.09 -7.33
N LEU A 147 -6.00 -8.92 -6.23
CA LEU A 147 -6.16 -7.84 -5.25
C LEU A 147 -5.42 -6.56 -5.62
N THR A 148 -4.54 -6.58 -6.62
CA THR A 148 -3.71 -5.42 -7.00
C THR A 148 -4.24 -4.76 -8.28
N PRO A 149 -4.55 -3.45 -8.26
CA PRO A 149 -4.77 -2.69 -9.48
C PRO A 149 -3.56 -2.80 -10.42
N GLY A 150 -3.75 -3.32 -11.62
CA GLY A 150 -2.67 -3.57 -12.58
C GLY A 150 -1.98 -4.93 -12.46
N GLY A 151 -2.39 -5.79 -11.51
CA GLY A 151 -1.99 -7.19 -11.45
C GLY A 151 -0.51 -7.43 -11.14
N ARG A 152 0.14 -6.50 -10.43
CA ARG A 152 1.57 -6.63 -10.07
C ARG A 152 1.71 -7.08 -8.63
N VAL A 153 2.42 -8.20 -8.46
CA VAL A 153 2.86 -8.73 -7.17
C VAL A 153 4.38 -8.73 -7.15
N TYR A 154 4.95 -8.36 -6.02
CA TYR A 154 6.39 -8.30 -5.81
C TYR A 154 6.84 -9.52 -5.01
N ALA A 155 8.04 -10.03 -5.28
CA ALA A 155 8.66 -10.99 -4.37
C ALA A 155 9.12 -10.28 -3.07
N ALA A 156 9.30 -11.03 -1.98
CA ALA A 156 9.81 -10.49 -0.72
C ALA A 156 11.15 -9.74 -0.88
N ALA A 157 12.05 -10.27 -1.72
CA ALA A 157 13.33 -9.62 -2.04
C ALA A 157 13.17 -8.28 -2.78
N GLU A 158 12.01 -8.02 -3.36
CA GLU A 158 11.69 -6.81 -4.13
C GLU A 158 10.89 -5.78 -3.31
N ILE A 159 10.81 -5.92 -1.98
CA ILE A 159 10.09 -4.99 -1.09
C ILE A 159 10.44 -3.51 -1.35
N GLY A 160 11.72 -3.21 -1.61
CA GLY A 160 12.14 -1.85 -1.97
C GLY A 160 11.51 -1.33 -3.27
N ASN A 161 11.29 -2.20 -4.26
CA ASN A 161 10.59 -1.84 -5.50
C ASN A 161 9.09 -1.68 -5.26
N ALA A 162 8.49 -2.46 -4.34
CA ALA A 162 7.09 -2.30 -3.95
C ALA A 162 6.84 -0.92 -3.29
N LEU A 163 7.80 -0.39 -2.56
CA LEU A 163 7.72 0.91 -1.90
C LEU A 163 8.01 2.12 -2.81
N LYS A 164 8.78 1.94 -3.89
CA LYS A 164 9.20 3.03 -4.78
C LYS A 164 8.08 3.46 -5.75
N ARG A 165 8.12 4.71 -6.20
CA ARG A 165 7.33 5.22 -7.35
C ARG A 165 5.84 4.94 -7.21
N TRP A 166 5.27 5.23 -6.05
CA TRP A 166 3.82 5.35 -5.94
C TRP A 166 3.42 6.65 -6.62
N PRO A 167 2.43 6.66 -7.53
CA PRO A 167 1.97 7.90 -8.13
C PRO A 167 1.53 8.84 -6.99
N LEU A 168 2.31 9.89 -6.77
CA LEU A 168 1.86 11.10 -6.09
C LEU A 168 0.75 11.67 -6.98
N GLN A 169 -0.32 12.20 -6.39
CA GLN A 169 -1.41 12.76 -7.18
C GLN A 169 -0.88 13.88 -8.08
N GLU A 170 -0.70 13.58 -9.35
CA GLU A 170 -1.35 14.32 -10.41
C GLU A 170 -2.09 13.27 -11.24
N GLU A 171 -3.37 13.53 -11.49
CA GLU A 171 -3.96 13.17 -12.77
C GLU A 171 -2.91 13.57 -13.80
N ALA A 172 -2.25 12.60 -14.46
CA ALA A 172 -1.44 12.95 -15.61
C ALA A 172 -2.37 13.77 -16.48
N ALA A 173 -2.14 15.09 -16.55
CA ALA A 173 -2.89 15.97 -17.43
C ALA A 173 -2.87 15.23 -18.75
N LYS A 174 -4.04 14.73 -19.18
CA LYS A 174 -4.10 13.94 -20.41
C LYS A 174 -3.39 14.79 -21.44
N PRO A 175 -2.33 14.27 -22.11
CA PRO A 175 -1.60 15.09 -23.05
C PRO A 175 -2.63 15.73 -23.98
N PRO A 176 -2.58 17.05 -24.20
CA PRO A 176 -3.56 17.74 -25.01
C PRO A 176 -3.73 16.98 -26.31
N ARG A 177 -4.96 16.52 -26.58
CA ARG A 177 -5.21 15.63 -27.73
C ARG A 177 -5.01 16.38 -29.05
N ARG A 178 -4.96 17.72 -28.99
CA ARG A 178 -4.82 18.63 -30.11
C ARG A 178 -3.93 19.81 -29.71
N LEU A 179 -3.17 20.35 -30.66
CA LEU A 179 -2.38 21.57 -30.46
C LEU A 179 -3.22 22.76 -29.96
N SER A 180 -4.52 22.81 -30.29
CA SER A 180 -5.44 23.86 -29.82
C SER A 180 -5.58 23.90 -28.29
N ASP A 181 -5.37 22.77 -27.62
CA ASP A 181 -5.59 22.63 -26.18
C ASP A 181 -4.41 23.20 -25.37
N LEU A 182 -3.26 23.45 -26.01
CA LEU A 182 -2.08 24.08 -25.41
C LEU A 182 -2.32 25.56 -25.04
N SER A 183 -3.25 26.23 -25.74
CA SER A 183 -3.58 27.64 -25.50
C SER A 183 -4.27 27.92 -24.15
N ARG A 184 -4.72 26.87 -23.44
CA ARG A 184 -5.40 26.95 -22.14
C ARG A 184 -4.47 26.69 -20.95
N ILE A 185 -3.23 26.29 -21.19
CA ILE A 185 -2.24 26.14 -20.14
C ILE A 185 -1.73 27.56 -19.84
N ALA A 186 -2.18 28.13 -18.72
CA ALA A 186 -1.73 29.45 -18.30
C ALA A 186 -0.19 29.46 -18.22
N PRO A 187 0.49 30.48 -18.77
CA PRO A 187 1.94 30.57 -18.65
C PRO A 187 2.30 30.68 -17.16
N SER A 188 2.99 29.69 -16.61
CA SER A 188 3.62 29.85 -15.30
C SER A 188 4.62 31.00 -15.38
N GLU A 189 4.57 31.88 -14.38
CA GLU A 189 5.28 33.15 -14.31
C GLU A 189 6.71 33.07 -14.86
N ARG A 190 7.00 33.94 -15.84
CA ARG A 190 8.35 34.16 -16.35
C ARG A 190 9.22 34.56 -15.17
N VAL A 191 10.26 33.77 -14.91
CA VAL A 191 11.39 34.18 -14.10
C VAL A 191 11.93 35.47 -14.73
N SER A 192 11.69 36.58 -14.05
CA SER A 192 12.22 37.89 -14.40
C SER A 192 13.73 37.81 -14.35
N GLU A 193 14.31 38.16 -15.49
CA GLU A 193 15.68 38.60 -15.69
C GLU A 193 16.17 39.45 -14.52
N TRP A 194 17.35 39.10 -13.98
CA TRP A 194 18.23 40.08 -13.37
C TRP A 194 19.61 39.92 -14.02
N ALA A 195 19.91 40.94 -14.81
CA ALA A 195 21.24 41.39 -15.16
C ALA A 195 22.00 41.88 -13.91
#